data_AF-A0A0A1WAG3-F1
#
_entry.id   AF-A0A0A1WAG3-F1
#
_cell.length_a   1.000
_cell.length_b   1.000
_cell.length_c   1.000
_cell.angle_alpha   90.00
_cell.angle_beta   90.00
_cell.angle_gamma   90.00
#
_symmetry.space_group_name_H-M   'P 1'
#
loop_
_entity.id
_entity.type
_entity.pdbx_description
1 polymer ?
#
loop_
_entity_poly.entity_id
_entity_poly.type
_entity_poly.pdbx_seq_one_letter_code
_entity_poly.pdbx_strand_id
1 'polypeptide(L)'
;MRSGTAIGRVRGLGSAKSGTHHWLNQRLTAGSNFLLVVWLLISILRQPSFDYAAMHLWLANPWAAIPMVLLVASIFYHMRLGLQVVIEDYEQDQNRVALLVVMNLFVFTIAAIAIFSILKIAFGAAA
;
A
#
# COMPACT_ATOMS: atom_id res chain seq x y z
N MET A 1 37.75 19.11 -26.65
CA MET A 1 37.18 18.04 -25.80
C MET A 1 36.29 17.17 -26.68
N ARG A 2 36.70 15.94 -27.03
CA ARG A 2 35.87 15.04 -27.86
C ARG A 2 34.61 14.66 -27.08
N SER A 3 33.44 14.96 -27.60
CA SER A 3 32.16 14.56 -27.03
C SER A 3 32.01 13.04 -27.19
N GLY A 4 32.32 12.30 -26.13
CA GLY A 4 31.93 10.89 -26.06
C GLY A 4 30.40 10.78 -26.18
N THR A 5 29.93 9.82 -26.96
CA THR A 5 28.49 9.55 -27.07
C THR A 5 27.90 9.28 -25.68
N ALA A 6 26.62 9.58 -25.46
CA ALA A 6 25.96 9.30 -24.19
C ALA A 6 26.15 7.83 -23.76
N ILE A 7 26.13 6.90 -24.72
CA ILE A 7 26.42 5.47 -24.54
C ILE A 7 27.86 5.21 -24.08
N GLY A 8 28.86 5.92 -24.63
CA GLY A 8 30.26 5.77 -24.23
C GLY A 8 30.52 6.22 -22.78
N ARG A 9 29.71 7.15 -22.25
CA ARG A 9 29.80 7.61 -20.85
C ARG A 9 29.27 6.58 -19.85
N VAL A 10 28.35 5.71 -20.26
CA VAL A 10 27.68 4.75 -19.35
C VAL A 10 28.07 3.28 -19.60
N ARG A 11 28.70 2.97 -20.75
CA ARG A 11 29.20 1.62 -21.06
C ARG A 11 30.26 1.21 -20.03
N GLY A 12 30.07 0.07 -19.39
CA GLY A 12 31.01 -0.50 -18.42
C GLY A 12 30.79 -0.10 -16.96
N LEU A 13 29.84 0.81 -16.66
CA LEU A 13 29.53 1.20 -15.28
C LEU A 13 28.75 0.14 -14.49
N GLY A 14 28.21 -0.89 -15.16
CA GLY A 14 27.41 -1.94 -14.52
C GLY A 14 26.01 -1.47 -14.11
N SER A 15 25.25 -2.36 -13.46
CA SER A 15 23.92 -2.02 -12.93
C SER A 15 24.03 -1.15 -11.68
N ALA A 16 23.15 -0.16 -11.53
CA ALA A 16 23.01 0.62 -10.30
C ALA A 16 22.63 -0.25 -9.08
N LYS A 17 22.12 -1.47 -9.31
CA LYS A 17 21.63 -2.44 -8.29
C LYS A 17 20.55 -1.90 -7.33
N SER A 18 20.15 -0.64 -7.45
CA SER A 18 19.05 0.01 -6.76
C SER A 18 17.81 0.02 -7.67
N GLY A 19 16.72 -0.58 -7.23
CA GLY A 19 15.44 -0.59 -7.97
C GLY A 19 14.74 -1.94 -7.97
N THR A 20 15.49 -3.04 -8.03
CA THR A 20 14.92 -4.40 -8.03
C THR A 20 14.06 -4.67 -6.79
N HIS A 21 14.49 -4.20 -5.62
CA HIS A 21 13.74 -4.36 -4.38
C HIS A 21 12.42 -3.56 -4.40
N HIS A 22 12.44 -2.31 -4.85
CA HIS A 22 11.22 -1.49 -4.96
C HIS A 22 10.24 -2.11 -5.98
N TRP A 23 10.74 -2.50 -7.14
CA TRP A 23 9.98 -3.19 -8.18
C TRP A 23 9.35 -4.49 -7.66
N LEU A 24 10.13 -5.32 -6.97
CA LEU A 24 9.67 -6.60 -6.42
C LEU A 24 8.57 -6.38 -5.38
N ASN A 25 8.76 -5.41 -4.48
CA ASN A 25 7.76 -5.08 -3.47
C ASN A 25 6.45 -4.62 -4.09
N GLN A 26 6.46 -3.87 -5.20
CA GLN A 26 5.22 -3.53 -5.91
C GLN A 26 4.49 -4.78 -6.44
N ARG A 27 5.20 -5.80 -6.95
CA ARG A 27 4.57 -7.03 -7.48
C ARG A 27 4.02 -7.90 -6.36
N LEU A 28 4.81 -8.06 -5.29
CA LEU A 28 4.39 -8.83 -4.12
C LEU A 28 3.12 -8.23 -3.52
N THR A 29 3.11 -6.92 -3.29
CA THR A 29 1.95 -6.22 -2.71
C THR A 29 0.76 -6.18 -3.66
N ALA A 30 0.96 -6.06 -4.98
CA ALA A 30 -0.13 -6.19 -5.95
C ALA A 30 -0.76 -7.59 -5.90
N GLY A 31 0.06 -8.65 -5.85
CA GLY A 31 -0.42 -10.03 -5.69
C GLY A 31 -1.16 -10.26 -4.38
N SER A 32 -0.61 -9.76 -3.26
CA SER A 32 -1.26 -9.81 -1.95
C SER A 32 -2.60 -9.07 -1.95
N ASN A 33 -2.65 -7.87 -2.54
CA ASN A 33 -3.88 -7.09 -2.67
C ASN A 33 -4.92 -7.83 -3.51
N PHE A 34 -4.53 -8.43 -4.63
CA PHE A 34 -5.45 -9.20 -5.46
C PHE A 34 -6.09 -10.35 -4.66
N LEU A 35 -5.28 -11.15 -3.97
CA LEU A 35 -5.77 -12.26 -3.15
C LEU A 35 -6.70 -11.78 -2.01
N LEU A 36 -6.30 -10.73 -1.30
CA LEU A 36 -7.05 -10.21 -0.16
C LEU A 36 -8.33 -9.48 -0.58
N VAL A 37 -8.35 -8.80 -1.73
CA VAL A 37 -9.57 -8.20 -2.30
C VAL A 37 -10.55 -9.29 -2.75
N VAL A 38 -10.07 -10.33 -3.44
CA VAL A 38 -10.92 -11.48 -3.81
C VAL A 38 -11.52 -12.14 -2.56
N TRP A 39 -10.70 -12.35 -1.53
CA TRP A 39 -11.19 -12.82 -0.22
C TRP A 39 -12.25 -11.89 0.39
N LEU A 40 -12.04 -10.58 0.36
CA LEU A 40 -12.97 -9.60 0.90
C LEU A 40 -14.33 -9.66 0.18
N LEU A 41 -14.31 -9.67 -1.16
CA LEU A 41 -15.52 -9.76 -1.97
C LEU A 41 -16.31 -11.04 -1.67
N ILE A 42 -15.63 -12.20 -1.64
CA ILE A 42 -16.27 -13.47 -1.29
C ILE A 42 -16.84 -13.42 0.14
N SER A 43 -16.12 -12.83 1.09
CA SER A 43 -16.54 -12.75 2.49
C SER A 43 -17.79 -11.88 2.68
N ILE A 44 -17.87 -10.76 1.98
CA ILE A 44 -19.04 -9.87 1.97
C ILE A 44 -20.21 -10.56 1.27
N LEU A 45 -20.01 -11.16 0.09
CA LEU A 45 -21.08 -11.83 -0.66
C LEU A 45 -21.73 -13.00 0.08
N ARG A 46 -21.04 -13.57 1.08
CA ARG A 46 -21.56 -14.66 1.93
C ARG A 46 -22.30 -14.19 3.17
N GLN A 47 -22.41 -12.88 3.41
CA GLN A 47 -23.12 -12.36 4.57
C GLN A 47 -24.64 -12.49 4.41
N PRO A 48 -25.36 -12.87 5.48
CA PRO A 48 -26.82 -13.04 5.42
C PRO A 48 -27.59 -11.71 5.34
N SER A 49 -27.00 -10.62 5.81
CA SER A 49 -27.50 -9.25 5.66
C SER A 49 -26.33 -8.27 5.58
N PHE A 50 -26.60 -7.03 5.16
CA PHE A 50 -25.62 -5.96 5.00
C PHE A 50 -25.87 -4.77 5.93
N ASP A 51 -26.68 -4.98 6.97
CA ASP A 51 -26.90 -3.96 7.98
C ASP A 51 -25.65 -3.76 8.85
N TYR A 52 -25.62 -2.63 9.58
CA TYR A 52 -24.49 -2.27 10.41
C TYR A 52 -24.16 -3.33 11.47
N ALA A 53 -25.17 -3.93 12.11
CA ALA A 53 -24.97 -4.89 13.18
C ALA A 53 -24.33 -6.19 12.65
N ALA A 54 -24.80 -6.69 11.52
CA ALA A 54 -24.26 -7.86 10.86
C ALA A 54 -22.81 -7.65 10.39
N MET A 55 -22.51 -6.51 9.77
CA MET A 55 -21.14 -6.19 9.33
C MET A 55 -20.20 -5.98 10.51
N HIS A 56 -20.67 -5.32 11.57
CA HIS A 56 -19.88 -5.13 12.80
C HIS A 56 -19.57 -6.47 13.46
N LEU A 57 -20.56 -7.38 13.57
CA LEU A 57 -20.36 -8.71 14.13
C LEU A 57 -19.41 -9.56 13.27
N TRP A 58 -19.54 -9.47 11.94
CA TRP A 58 -18.62 -10.14 11.02
C TRP A 58 -17.18 -9.65 11.21
N LEU A 59 -16.96 -8.34 11.21
CA LEU A 59 -15.62 -7.78 11.34
C LEU A 59 -15.02 -7.96 12.76
N ALA A 60 -15.87 -8.16 13.78
CA ALA A 60 -15.43 -8.52 15.12
C ALA A 60 -14.82 -9.93 15.19
N ASN A 61 -15.09 -10.80 14.21
CA ASN A 61 -14.51 -12.13 14.14
C ASN A 61 -13.01 -12.05 13.75
N PRO A 62 -12.07 -12.69 14.48
CA PRO A 62 -10.66 -12.70 14.13
C PRO A 62 -10.33 -13.16 12.71
N TRP A 63 -11.12 -14.10 12.17
CA TRP A 63 -10.99 -14.61 10.80
C TRP A 63 -11.37 -13.60 9.72
N ALA A 64 -12.05 -12.51 10.09
CA ALA A 64 -12.29 -11.36 9.23
C ALA A 64 -11.35 -10.18 9.56
N ALA A 65 -11.15 -9.89 10.85
CA ALA A 65 -10.32 -8.78 11.31
C ALA A 65 -8.86 -8.91 10.85
N ILE A 66 -8.23 -10.07 11.01
CA ILE A 66 -6.82 -10.30 10.66
C ILE A 66 -6.57 -10.06 9.15
N PRO A 67 -7.26 -10.76 8.23
CA PRO A 67 -7.07 -10.51 6.80
C PRO A 67 -7.48 -9.09 6.38
N MET A 68 -8.44 -8.44 7.05
CA MET A 68 -8.75 -7.03 6.81
C MET A 68 -7.58 -6.11 7.20
N VAL A 69 -6.94 -6.32 8.36
CA VAL A 69 -5.75 -5.56 8.76
C VAL A 69 -4.61 -5.77 7.76
N LEU A 70 -4.39 -7.01 7.31
CA LEU A 70 -3.39 -7.32 6.30
C LEU A 70 -3.69 -6.64 4.96
N LEU A 71 -4.97 -6.60 4.55
CA LEU A 71 -5.41 -5.91 3.33
C LEU A 71 -5.13 -4.41 3.42
N VAL A 72 -5.51 -3.77 4.52
CA VAL A 72 -5.21 -2.34 4.76
C VAL A 72 -3.71 -2.10 4.72
N ALA A 73 -2.92 -2.86 5.48
CA ALA A 73 -1.47 -2.70 5.50
C ALA A 73 -0.85 -2.86 4.09
N SER A 74 -1.28 -3.88 3.34
CA SER A 74 -0.78 -4.17 1.99
C SER A 74 -1.20 -3.10 0.97
N ILE A 75 -2.46 -2.62 1.00
CA ILE A 75 -2.93 -1.55 0.11
C ILE A 75 -2.17 -0.25 0.37
N PHE A 76 -2.06 0.17 1.63
CA PHE A 76 -1.38 1.43 1.96
C PHE A 76 0.11 1.38 1.65
N TYR A 77 0.76 0.23 1.87
CA TYR A 77 2.14 0.03 1.46
C TYR A 77 2.29 0.04 -0.07
N HIS A 78 1.40 -0.64 -0.82
CA HIS A 78 1.40 -0.61 -2.28
C HIS A 78 1.18 0.82 -2.84
N MET A 79 0.20 1.54 -2.30
CA MET A 79 -0.11 2.92 -2.65
C MET A 79 1.10 3.83 -2.43
N ARG A 80 1.78 3.69 -1.29
CA ARG A 80 3.03 4.43 -1.01
C ARG A 80 4.10 4.18 -2.07
N LEU A 81 4.32 2.92 -2.46
CA LEU A 81 5.32 2.57 -3.48
C LEU A 81 4.95 3.17 -4.85
N GLY A 82 3.68 3.06 -5.24
CA GLY A 82 3.20 3.59 -6.52
C GLY A 82 3.23 5.11 -6.58
N LEU A 83 2.71 5.79 -5.56
CA LEU A 83 2.72 7.26 -5.48
C LEU A 83 4.14 7.82 -5.38
N GLN A 84 5.07 7.11 -4.72
CA GLN A 84 6.47 7.50 -4.75
C GLN A 84 6.97 7.56 -6.20
N VAL A 85 6.76 6.52 -7.01
CA VAL A 85 7.19 6.53 -8.42
C VAL A 85 6.54 7.68 -9.19
N VAL A 86 5.23 7.91 -9.02
CA VAL A 86 4.53 9.03 -9.68
C VAL A 86 5.15 10.38 -9.29
N ILE A 87 5.39 10.62 -8.00
CA ILE A 87 6.00 11.89 -7.55
C ILE A 87 7.42 12.03 -8.12
N GLU A 88 8.21 10.96 -8.14
CA GLU A 88 9.58 11.00 -8.63
C GLU A 88 9.67 11.18 -10.16
N ASP A 89 8.66 10.73 -10.90
CA ASP A 89 8.60 10.86 -12.36
C ASP A 89 8.08 12.23 -12.82
N TYR A 90 7.14 12.83 -12.08
CA TYR A 90 6.42 14.04 -12.53
C TYR A 90 6.81 15.33 -11.80
N GLU A 91 7.42 15.26 -10.62
CA GLU A 91 7.80 16.45 -9.84
C GLU A 91 9.32 16.60 -9.74
N GLN A 92 9.79 17.80 -10.09
CA GLN A 92 11.19 18.18 -10.05
C GLN A 92 11.43 19.17 -8.91
N ASP A 93 12.70 19.34 -8.52
CA ASP A 93 13.14 20.33 -7.53
C ASP A 93 12.56 20.15 -6.10
N GLN A 94 12.35 21.27 -5.39
CA GLN A 94 12.08 21.27 -3.94
C GLN A 94 10.68 20.72 -3.60
N ASN A 95 9.73 20.81 -4.52
CA ASN A 95 8.36 20.32 -4.33
C ASN A 95 8.31 18.80 -4.18
N ARG A 96 9.23 18.07 -4.85
CA ARG A 96 9.32 16.61 -4.75
C ARG A 96 9.48 16.15 -3.31
N VAL A 97 10.38 16.77 -2.54
CA VAL A 97 10.64 16.37 -1.15
C VAL A 97 9.43 16.65 -0.27
N ALA A 98 8.80 17.82 -0.41
CA ALA A 98 7.59 18.17 0.34
C ALA A 98 6.45 17.18 0.05
N LEU A 99 6.21 16.84 -1.22
CA LEU A 99 5.19 15.88 -1.62
C LEU A 99 5.47 14.47 -1.10
N LEU A 100 6.72 14.01 -1.13
CA LEU A 100 7.09 12.73 -0.54
C LEU A 100 6.83 12.69 0.98
N VAL A 101 7.13 13.78 1.70
CA VAL A 101 6.83 13.87 3.15
C VAL A 101 5.33 13.83 3.40
N VAL A 102 4.56 14.67 2.71
CA VAL A 102 3.09 14.71 2.83
C VAL A 102 2.47 13.36 2.49
N MET A 103 2.91 12.73 1.41
CA MET A 103 2.43 11.40 1.01
C MET A 103 2.70 10.35 2.11
N ASN A 104 3.90 10.36 2.73
CA ASN A 104 4.21 9.40 3.78
C ASN A 104 3.34 9.65 5.02
N LEU A 105 3.21 10.91 5.45
CA LEU A 105 2.34 11.26 6.58
C LEU A 105 0.89 10.85 6.34
N PHE A 106 0.37 11.11 5.14
CA PHE A 106 -0.97 10.69 4.74
C PHE A 106 -1.14 9.17 4.79
N VAL A 107 -0.26 8.42 4.13
CA VAL A 107 -0.30 6.95 4.11
C VAL A 107 -0.30 6.38 5.52
N PHE A 108 0.65 6.78 6.37
CA PHE A 108 0.77 6.21 7.71
C PHE A 108 -0.41 6.61 8.61
N THR A 109 -0.88 7.86 8.53
CA THR A 109 -2.00 8.33 9.35
C THR A 109 -3.28 7.59 9.01
N ILE A 110 -3.63 7.50 7.72
CA ILE A 110 -4.88 6.85 7.32
C ILE A 110 -4.80 5.33 7.53
N ALA A 111 -3.65 4.70 7.25
CA ALA A 111 -3.45 3.29 7.55
C ALA A 111 -3.62 3.01 9.06
N ALA A 112 -3.04 3.85 9.92
CA ALA A 112 -3.16 3.71 11.37
C ALA A 112 -4.62 3.87 11.84
N ILE A 113 -5.35 4.86 11.33
CA ILE A 113 -6.78 5.06 11.65
C ILE A 113 -7.61 3.83 11.24
N ALA A 114 -7.38 3.31 10.03
CA ALA A 114 -8.10 2.15 9.52
C ALA A 114 -7.81 0.89 10.35
N ILE A 115 -6.53 0.60 10.61
CA ILE A 115 -6.12 -0.55 11.43
C ILE A 115 -6.66 -0.40 12.85
N PHE A 116 -6.54 0.77 13.47
CA PHE A 116 -7.08 1.04 14.80
C PHE A 116 -8.58 0.80 14.86
N SER A 117 -9.34 1.25 13.85
CA SER A 117 -10.79 1.05 13.79
C SER A 117 -11.17 -0.42 13.70
N ILE A 118 -10.46 -1.22 12.89
CA ILE A 118 -10.66 -2.67 12.80
C ILE A 118 -10.36 -3.34 14.15
N LEU A 119 -9.26 -2.97 14.79
CA LEU A 119 -8.87 -3.52 16.09
C LEU A 119 -9.85 -3.13 17.20
N LYS A 120 -10.39 -1.89 17.18
CA LYS A 120 -11.43 -1.43 18.11
C LYS A 120 -12.66 -2.34 18.03
N ILE A 121 -13.11 -2.65 16.82
CA ILE A 121 -14.24 -3.56 16.55
C ILE A 121 -13.89 -4.99 17.01
N ALA A 122 -12.72 -5.50 16.63
CA ALA A 122 -12.28 -6.85 16.94
C ALA A 122 -12.11 -7.13 18.45
N PHE A 123 -11.70 -6.13 19.23
CA PHE A 123 -11.54 -6.26 20.67
C PHE A 123 -12.78 -5.88 21.48
N GLY A 124 -13.88 -5.50 20.80
CA GLY A 124 -15.13 -5.13 21.48
C GLY A 124 -15.00 -3.88 22.35
N ALA A 125 -14.04 -2.99 22.06
CA ALA A 125 -13.92 -1.73 22.77
C ALA A 125 -15.16 -0.88 22.45
N ALA A 126 -15.91 -0.49 23.50
CA ALA A 126 -17.15 0.26 23.36
C ALA A 126 -16.98 1.47 22.43
N ALA A 127 -17.98 1.68 21.56
CA ALA A 127 -18.02 2.77 20.60
C ALA A 127 -17.94 4.13 21.32
#